data_AF-A0A960T805-F1
#
_entry.id   AF-A0A960T805-F1
#
_cell.length_a   1.000
_cell.length_b   1.000
_cell.length_c   1.000
_cell.angle_alpha   90.00
_cell.angle_beta   90.00
_cell.angle_gamma   90.00
#
_symmetry.space_group_name_H-M   'P 1'
#
loop_
_entity.id
_entity.type
_entity.pdbx_description
1 polymer ?
#
loop_
_entity_poly.entity_id
_entity_poly.type
_entity_poly.pdbx_seq_one_letter_code
_entity_poly.pdbx_strand_id
1 'polypeptide(L)'
;MDRGEFFSKAFTLLVGKGAALVEDTGIVSVLEDLTTPKPSAHRPPGASSKTAFTAACTGCDACMIACPHNVVMVEDMEQRHPLIYPDTAPCLRCDSYPCIAACPTAALAFDHASSECVWVRS
;
A
#
# COMPACT_ATOMS: atom_id res chain seq x y z
N MET A 1 3.91 4.22 -28.96
CA MET A 1 5.35 4.06 -28.67
C MET A 1 5.57 2.67 -28.08
N ASP A 2 6.56 1.93 -28.58
CA ASP A 2 6.87 0.58 -28.12
C ASP A 2 7.69 0.64 -26.82
N ARG A 3 7.09 0.16 -25.73
CA ARG A 3 7.64 0.23 -24.38
C ARG A 3 8.99 -0.51 -24.29
N GLY A 4 9.16 -1.60 -25.02
CA GLY A 4 10.36 -2.45 -24.94
C GLY A 4 11.59 -1.81 -25.58
N GLU A 5 11.40 -1.14 -26.72
CA GLU A 5 12.47 -0.44 -27.47
C GLU A 5 13.08 0.72 -26.67
N PHE A 6 12.27 1.44 -25.89
CA PHE A 6 12.73 2.53 -25.04
C PHE A 6 13.63 2.02 -23.90
N PHE A 7 13.21 0.97 -23.20
CA PHE A 7 13.98 0.41 -22.09
C PHE A 7 15.28 -0.26 -22.55
N SER A 8 15.27 -0.95 -23.69
CA SER A 8 16.47 -1.60 -24.25
C SER A 8 17.56 -0.59 -24.65
N LYS A 9 17.17 0.53 -25.28
CA LYS A 9 18.10 1.59 -25.68
C LYS A 9 18.67 2.33 -24.47
N ALA A 10 17.86 2.61 -23.45
CA ALA A 10 18.32 3.22 -22.20
C ALA A 10 19.31 2.31 -21.45
N PHE A 11 19.02 1.01 -21.39
CA PHE A 11 19.89 0.02 -20.76
C PHE A 11 21.23 -0.16 -21.50
N THR A 12 21.20 -0.19 -22.83
CA THR A 12 22.41 -0.30 -23.67
C THR A 12 23.30 0.94 -23.56
N LEU A 13 22.72 2.13 -23.38
CA LEU A 13 23.45 3.37 -23.15
C LEU A 13 24.11 3.42 -21.76
N LEU A 14 23.45 2.86 -20.73
CA LEU A 14 23.95 2.80 -19.36
C LEU A 14 25.01 1.71 -19.16
N VAL A 15 24.77 0.50 -19.67
CA VAL A 15 25.67 -0.66 -19.47
C VAL A 15 26.76 -0.72 -20.54
N GLY A 16 26.45 -0.37 -21.79
CA GLY A 16 27.33 -0.56 -22.94
C GLY A 16 28.53 0.39 -23.03
N LYS A 17 28.62 1.42 -22.17
CA LYS A 17 29.73 2.38 -22.13
C LYS A 17 30.43 2.52 -20.77
N GLY A 18 30.01 1.78 -19.73
CA GLY A 18 30.42 2.06 -18.33
C GLY A 18 30.76 0.86 -17.44
N ALA A 19 30.98 -0.34 -17.99
CA ALA A 19 31.22 -1.55 -17.21
C ALA A 19 32.64 -1.69 -16.61
N ALA A 20 33.30 -0.59 -16.24
CA ALA A 20 34.68 -0.62 -15.70
C ALA A 20 34.86 0.03 -14.32
N LEU A 21 33.78 0.41 -13.61
CA LEU A 21 33.88 1.08 -12.31
C LEU A 21 32.78 0.62 -11.33
N VAL A 22 32.60 -0.68 -11.08
CA VAL A 22 31.56 -1.12 -10.13
C VAL A 22 32.01 -2.36 -9.35
N GLU A 23 32.90 -2.18 -8.38
CA GLU A 23 33.01 -3.16 -7.28
C GLU A 23 32.98 -2.52 -5.88
N ASP A 24 33.13 -1.20 -5.73
CA ASP A 24 33.22 -0.60 -4.37
C ASP A 24 32.66 0.82 -4.23
N THR A 25 31.65 1.18 -5.03
CA THR A 25 30.91 2.42 -4.81
C THR A 25 29.47 2.07 -4.49
N GLY A 26 28.93 2.55 -3.38
CA GLY A 26 27.53 2.36 -2.94
C GLY A 26 26.45 2.85 -3.92
N ILE A 27 26.83 3.15 -5.17
CA ILE A 27 25.98 3.46 -6.30
C ILE A 27 25.00 2.32 -6.59
N VAL A 28 25.38 1.05 -6.37
CA VAL A 28 24.48 -0.11 -6.57
C VAL A 28 23.26 -0.02 -5.65
N SER A 29 23.46 0.23 -4.35
CA SER A 29 22.35 0.35 -3.40
C SER A 29 21.44 1.56 -3.69
N VAL A 30 22.02 2.68 -4.14
CA VAL A 30 21.23 3.85 -4.56
C VAL A 30 20.40 3.54 -5.82
N LEU A 31 20.94 2.79 -6.76
CA LEU A 31 20.20 2.36 -7.96
C LEU A 31 19.07 1.39 -7.63
N GLU A 32 19.28 0.46 -6.68
CA GLU A 32 18.24 -0.46 -6.22
C GLU A 32 17.06 0.28 -5.57
N ASP A 33 17.33 1.27 -4.71
CA ASP A 33 16.27 2.09 -4.10
C ASP A 33 15.45 2.88 -5.13
N LEU A 34 16.09 3.37 -6.20
CA LEU A 34 15.41 4.12 -7.27
C LEU A 34 14.63 3.23 -8.24
N THR A 35 14.94 1.94 -8.29
CA THR A 35 14.33 0.98 -9.22
C THR A 35 13.30 0.08 -8.55
N THR A 36 13.34 -0.05 -7.23
CA THR A 36 12.38 -0.87 -6.47
C THR A 36 11.09 -0.08 -6.22
N PRO A 37 9.94 -0.49 -6.78
CA PRO A 37 8.68 0.18 -6.48
C PRO A 37 8.35 -0.01 -4.99
N LYS A 38 8.11 1.10 -4.28
CA LYS A 38 7.63 1.06 -2.90
C LYS A 38 6.27 0.35 -2.87
N PRO A 39 6.06 -0.67 -2.03
CA PRO A 39 4.79 -1.39 -1.99
C PRO A 39 3.64 -0.45 -1.66
N SER A 40 2.54 -0.57 -2.39
CA SER A 40 1.38 0.29 -2.21
C SER A 40 0.67 -0.05 -0.90
N ALA A 41 0.78 0.82 0.11
CA ALA A 41 0.12 0.64 1.40
C ALA A 41 -1.22 1.39 1.43
N HIS A 42 -2.31 0.66 1.66
CA HIS A 42 -3.67 1.18 1.73
C HIS A 42 -4.30 0.91 3.10
N ARG A 43 -5.18 1.79 3.57
CA ARG A 43 -5.98 1.51 4.77
C ARG A 43 -7.07 0.48 4.46
N PRO A 44 -7.55 -0.27 5.47
CA PRO A 44 -8.69 -1.17 5.29
C PRO A 44 -9.95 -0.45 4.78
N PRO A 45 -10.90 -1.19 4.17
CA PRO A 45 -12.18 -0.64 3.74
C PRO A 45 -12.91 0.12 4.85
N GLY A 46 -13.57 1.24 4.49
CA GLY A 46 -14.30 2.07 5.43
C GLY A 46 -13.44 3.02 6.27
N ALA A 47 -12.13 3.09 6.04
CA ALA A 47 -11.29 4.08 6.69
C ALA A 47 -11.74 5.51 6.30
N SER A 48 -11.89 6.38 7.30
CA SER A 48 -12.12 7.81 7.08
C SER A 48 -10.90 8.50 6.46
N SER A 49 -10.98 9.82 6.28
CA SER A 49 -9.83 10.63 5.89
C SER A 49 -8.61 10.36 6.80
N LYS A 50 -7.39 10.53 6.25
CA LYS A 50 -6.13 10.23 6.96
C LYS A 50 -6.11 10.79 8.39
N THR A 51 -6.47 12.06 8.55
CA THR A 51 -6.44 12.75 9.85
C THR A 51 -7.50 12.19 10.80
N ALA A 52 -8.74 12.01 10.33
CA ALA A 52 -9.81 11.46 11.17
C ALA A 52 -9.53 10.02 11.57
N PHE A 53 -8.97 9.22 10.66
CA PHE A 53 -8.62 7.83 10.90
C PHE A 53 -7.56 7.71 11.98
N THR A 54 -6.48 8.49 11.87
CA THR A 54 -5.40 8.49 12.87
C THR A 54 -5.87 9.00 14.23
N ALA A 55 -6.86 9.89 14.28
CA ALA A 55 -7.44 10.33 15.55
C ALA A 55 -8.38 9.28 16.20
N ALA A 56 -9.08 8.49 15.38
CA ALA A 56 -10.09 7.53 15.85
C ALA A 56 -9.55 6.11 16.07
N CYS A 57 -8.51 5.70 15.36
CA CYS A 57 -7.93 4.37 15.49
C CYS A 57 -7.14 4.26 16.81
N THR A 58 -7.47 3.25 17.61
CA THR A 58 -6.80 2.99 18.90
C THR A 58 -5.72 1.92 18.83
N GLY A 59 -5.48 1.31 17.68
CA GLY A 59 -4.52 0.20 17.55
C GLY A 59 -4.96 -1.08 18.26
N CYS A 60 -6.28 -1.32 18.38
CA CYS A 60 -6.86 -2.47 19.08
C CYS A 60 -6.84 -3.80 18.29
N ASP A 61 -6.38 -3.79 17.04
CA ASP A 61 -6.27 -4.96 16.15
C ASP A 61 -7.57 -5.75 15.85
N ALA A 62 -8.74 -5.25 16.27
CA ALA A 62 -10.01 -5.95 16.03
C ALA A 62 -10.28 -6.22 14.54
N CYS A 63 -9.94 -5.27 13.67
CA CYS A 63 -10.09 -5.42 12.21
C CYS A 63 -9.11 -6.44 11.60
N MET A 64 -7.94 -6.64 12.21
CA MET A 64 -6.95 -7.65 11.81
C MET A 64 -7.49 -9.05 12.13
N ILE A 65 -7.94 -9.25 13.37
CA ILE A 65 -8.50 -10.53 13.83
C ILE A 65 -9.76 -10.91 13.05
N ALA A 66 -10.61 -9.92 12.73
CA ALA A 66 -11.85 -10.16 12.02
C ALA A 66 -11.67 -10.44 10.51
N CYS A 67 -10.49 -10.19 9.94
CA CYS A 67 -10.25 -10.42 8.52
C CYS A 67 -10.05 -11.92 8.23
N PRO A 68 -10.97 -12.61 7.52
CA PRO A 68 -10.85 -14.05 7.29
C PRO A 68 -9.67 -14.42 6.36
N HIS A 69 -9.15 -13.44 5.62
CA HIS A 69 -8.03 -13.63 4.69
C HIS A 69 -6.69 -13.14 5.25
N ASN A 70 -6.66 -12.63 6.50
CA ASN A 70 -5.44 -12.17 7.17
C ASN A 70 -4.62 -11.16 6.34
N VAL A 71 -5.28 -10.30 5.57
CA VAL A 71 -4.60 -9.32 4.69
C VAL A 71 -4.39 -7.95 5.35
N VAL A 72 -4.95 -7.74 6.54
CA VAL A 72 -4.78 -6.52 7.33
C VAL A 72 -3.58 -6.70 8.24
N MET A 73 -2.57 -5.85 8.08
CA MET A 73 -1.27 -5.95 8.74
C MET A 73 -0.95 -4.66 9.50
N VAL A 74 -0.08 -4.74 10.50
CA VAL A 74 0.46 -3.58 11.22
C VAL A 74 1.98 -3.63 11.11
N GLU A 75 2.58 -2.64 10.48
CA GLU A 75 4.05 -2.53 10.36
C GLU A 75 4.65 -1.69 11.50
N ASP A 76 3.98 -0.58 11.82
CA ASP A 76 4.43 0.37 12.81
C ASP A 76 3.83 0.00 14.18
N MET A 77 4.66 -0.55 15.06
CA MET A 77 4.23 -1.03 16.37
C MET A 77 3.95 0.09 17.37
N GLU A 78 4.40 1.31 17.10
CA GLU A 78 4.13 2.50 17.92
C GLU A 78 2.77 3.10 17.52
N GLN A 79 2.56 3.28 16.21
CA GLN A 79 1.36 3.92 15.66
C GLN A 79 0.18 2.94 15.55
N ARG A 80 0.48 1.66 15.34
CA ARG A 80 -0.47 0.54 15.25
C ARG A 80 -1.62 0.74 14.25
N HIS A 81 -1.35 1.48 13.18
CA HIS A 81 -2.34 1.70 12.12
C HIS A 81 -2.40 0.48 11.19
N PRO A 82 -3.59 -0.11 10.98
CA PRO A 82 -3.74 -1.23 10.06
C PRO A 82 -3.59 -0.80 8.60
N LEU A 83 -2.90 -1.62 7.82
CA LEU A 83 -2.60 -1.43 6.40
C LEU A 83 -2.88 -2.72 5.62
N ILE A 84 -3.09 -2.57 4.31
CA ILE A 84 -3.24 -3.64 3.32
C ILE A 84 -2.27 -3.32 2.18
N TYR A 85 -1.63 -4.35 1.63
CA TYR A 85 -0.69 -4.24 0.53
C TYR A 85 -1.27 -4.95 -0.69
N PRO A 86 -1.97 -4.25 -1.61
CA PRO A 86 -2.61 -4.87 -2.76
C PRO A 86 -1.65 -5.67 -3.64
N ASP A 87 -0.38 -5.26 -3.70
CA ASP A 87 0.67 -5.93 -4.47
C ASP A 87 1.05 -7.31 -3.89
N THR A 88 0.82 -7.53 -2.59
CA THR A 88 1.20 -8.77 -1.88
C THR A 88 -0.02 -9.61 -1.51
N ALA A 89 -1.03 -8.97 -0.90
CA ALA A 89 -2.24 -9.59 -0.40
C ALA A 89 -3.40 -8.58 -0.46
N PRO A 90 -4.17 -8.55 -1.56
CA PRO A 90 -5.23 -7.57 -1.74
C PRO A 90 -6.46 -7.86 -0.88
N CYS A 91 -7.22 -6.81 -0.57
CA CYS A 91 -8.54 -6.95 0.03
C CYS A 91 -9.49 -7.65 -0.94
N LEU A 92 -10.02 -8.81 -0.55
CA LEU A 92 -10.95 -9.60 -1.38
C LEU A 92 -12.41 -9.14 -1.30
N ARG A 93 -12.71 -8.04 -0.60
CA ARG A 93 -14.06 -7.48 -0.44
C ARG A 93 -15.10 -8.50 0.03
N CYS A 94 -14.93 -8.99 1.26
CA CYS A 94 -15.89 -9.90 1.88
C CYS A 94 -17.30 -9.28 1.94
N ASP A 95 -18.35 -10.08 1.70
CA ASP A 95 -19.75 -9.63 1.60
C ASP A 95 -20.24 -8.84 2.83
N SER A 96 -19.79 -9.23 4.03
CA SER A 96 -20.19 -8.60 5.30
C SER A 96 -19.21 -7.56 5.84
N TYR A 97 -18.06 -7.36 5.18
CA TYR A 97 -16.96 -6.52 5.66
C TYR A 97 -16.69 -6.67 7.18
N PRO A 98 -16.29 -7.86 7.65
CA PRO A 98 -16.12 -8.13 9.08
C PRO A 98 -15.08 -7.21 9.75
N CYS A 99 -14.12 -6.69 8.99
CA CYS A 99 -13.17 -5.68 9.46
C CYS A 99 -13.84 -4.34 9.84
N ILE A 100 -14.87 -3.92 9.11
CA ILE A 100 -15.67 -2.72 9.42
C ILE A 100 -16.54 -3.01 10.65
N ALA A 101 -17.26 -4.13 10.63
CA ALA A 101 -18.17 -4.52 11.71
C ALA A 101 -17.45 -4.70 13.07
N ALA A 102 -16.20 -5.13 13.05
CA ALA A 102 -15.38 -5.32 14.25
C ALA A 102 -14.78 -4.03 14.81
N CYS A 103 -14.86 -2.89 14.11
CA CYS A 103 -14.21 -1.64 14.55
C CYS A 103 -15.03 -0.96 15.67
N PRO A 104 -14.51 -0.87 16.92
CA PRO A 104 -15.29 -0.36 18.04
C PRO A 104 -15.35 1.18 18.10
N THR A 105 -14.40 1.86 17.47
CA THR A 105 -14.29 3.33 17.50
C THR A 105 -14.87 4.01 16.26
N ALA A 106 -15.45 3.22 15.36
CA ALA A 106 -15.88 3.67 14.05
C ALA A 106 -14.76 4.32 13.22
N ALA A 107 -13.47 4.02 13.47
CA ALA A 107 -12.39 4.43 12.55
C ALA A 107 -12.57 3.81 11.15
N LEU A 108 -13.19 2.62 11.11
CA LEU A 108 -13.71 1.97 9.91
C LEU A 108 -15.24 1.97 9.97
N ALA A 109 -15.91 2.53 8.96
CA ALA A 109 -17.37 2.55 8.87
C ALA A 109 -17.84 2.57 7.41
N PHE A 110 -19.08 2.13 7.14
CA PHE A 110 -19.64 2.11 5.78
C PHE A 110 -19.98 3.50 5.23
N ASP A 111 -20.26 4.45 6.11
CA ASP A 111 -20.59 5.84 5.80
C ASP A 111 -19.35 6.70 5.53
N HIS A 112 -18.15 6.19 5.85
CA HIS A 112 -16.86 6.80 5.52
C HIS A 112 -16.52 6.73 4.03
N ALA A 113 -17.52 6.48 3.16
CA ALA A 113 -17.37 6.51 1.72
C ALA A 113 -16.52 7.71 1.33
N SER A 114 -15.33 7.41 0.82
CA SER A 114 -14.35 8.35 0.34
C SER A 114 -15.08 9.44 -0.44
N SER A 115 -14.83 10.70 -0.11
CA SER A 115 -15.24 11.88 -0.86
C SER A 115 -14.76 11.92 -2.32
N GLU A 116 -14.36 10.77 -2.88
CA GLU A 116 -13.88 10.54 -4.24
C GLU A 116 -14.58 9.35 -4.93
N CYS A 117 -15.72 8.85 -4.42
CA CYS A 117 -16.64 8.03 -5.23
C CYS A 117 -17.79 8.87 -5.78
N VAL A 118 -17.48 9.68 -6.80
CA VAL A 118 -18.46 10.47 -7.60
C VAL A 118 -19.40 9.59 -8.44
N TRP A 119 -19.17 8.27 -8.52
CA TRP A 119 -19.83 7.38 -9.48
C TRP A 119 -21.10 6.65 -9.00
N VAL A 120 -21.64 6.92 -7.80
CA VAL A 120 -22.88 6.28 -7.30
C VAL A 120 -24.11 7.22 -7.39
N ARG A 121 -24.08 8.22 -8.28
CA ARG A 121 -25.26 9.04 -8.62
C ARG A 121 -25.36 9.26 -10.14
N SER A 122 -25.59 8.18 -10.89
CA SER A 122 -25.95 8.24 -12.31
C SER A 122 -27.05 7.22 -12.60
#